data_AF-A0A7W5B7I3-F1
#
_entry.id   AF-A0A7W5B7I3-F1
#
_cell.length_a   1.000
_cell.length_b   1.000
_cell.length_c   1.000
_cell.angle_alpha   90.00
_cell.angle_beta   90.00
_cell.angle_gamma   90.00
#
_symmetry.space_group_name_H-M   'P 1'
#
loop_
_entity.id
_entity.type
_entity.pdbx_description
1 polymer ?
#
loop_
_entity_poly.entity_id
_entity_poly.type
_entity_poly.pdbx_seq_one_letter_code
_entity_poly.pdbx_strand_id
1 'polypeptide(L)'
;MKLKPTIFVFAIWATGLCHAYASTSHEIECPTEISAAALAINAPEGWSAYAQEGLRLRSAEPALGPPEEKAFLKPGSTKSIKGGSIDSWLELSGSGPTGKWIVCRYGERGEITLSKKLHDNTSACTVSSRREQVQVSCTW
;
A
#
# COMPACT_ATOMS: atom_id res chain seq x y z
N MET A 1 28.61 -71.50 16.57
CA MET A 1 27.16 -71.71 16.38
C MET A 1 26.39 -71.07 17.51
N LYS A 2 25.74 -69.93 17.27
CA LYS A 2 24.43 -69.50 17.81
C LYS A 2 24.07 -68.18 17.12
N LEU A 3 22.88 -68.14 16.55
CA LEU A 3 22.39 -67.18 15.56
C LEU A 3 21.40 -66.19 16.22
N LYS A 4 21.45 -64.92 15.78
CA LYS A 4 20.37 -63.88 15.76
C LYS A 4 19.95 -63.24 17.10
N PRO A 5 19.43 -61.98 17.13
CA PRO A 5 18.62 -61.35 16.08
C PRO A 5 19.04 -59.95 15.60
N THR A 6 18.69 -59.73 14.34
CA THR A 6 18.75 -58.53 13.54
C THR A 6 17.76 -57.48 14.07
N ILE A 7 18.25 -56.29 14.45
CA ILE A 7 17.42 -55.11 14.68
C ILE A 7 17.62 -54.19 13.47
N PHE A 8 16.63 -54.19 12.58
CA PHE A 8 16.49 -53.18 11.52
C PHE A 8 15.94 -51.92 12.16
N VAL A 9 16.79 -50.93 12.42
CA VAL A 9 16.36 -49.58 12.79
C VAL A 9 16.04 -48.83 11.50
N PHE A 10 14.75 -48.70 11.18
CA PHE A 10 14.26 -47.76 10.18
C PHE A 10 14.41 -46.34 10.75
N ALA A 11 15.47 -45.64 10.34
CA ALA A 11 15.61 -44.20 10.57
C ALA A 11 14.64 -43.47 9.61
N ILE A 12 13.45 -43.12 10.11
CA ILE A 12 12.50 -42.27 9.39
C ILE A 12 13.06 -40.85 9.42
N TRP A 13 13.47 -40.36 8.25
CA TRP A 13 13.91 -38.98 8.03
C TRP A 13 12.71 -38.03 8.17
N ALA A 14 12.63 -37.32 9.28
CA ALA A 14 11.74 -36.17 9.41
C ALA A 14 12.47 -34.90 8.92
N THR A 15 12.61 -34.76 7.61
CA THR A 15 12.95 -33.45 7.01
C THR A 15 11.74 -32.54 7.14
N GLY A 16 11.65 -31.84 8.26
CA GLY A 16 10.71 -30.75 8.47
C GLY A 16 11.03 -29.60 7.53
N LEU A 17 10.33 -29.53 6.40
CA LEU A 17 10.30 -28.36 5.54
C LEU A 17 9.51 -27.25 6.26
N CYS A 18 10.19 -26.46 7.07
CA CYS A 18 9.72 -25.14 7.47
C CYS A 18 9.53 -24.31 6.19
N HIS A 19 8.30 -24.29 5.66
CA HIS A 19 7.91 -23.33 4.65
C HIS A 19 7.82 -21.95 5.33
N ALA A 20 8.91 -21.20 5.27
CA ALA A 20 8.86 -19.77 5.56
C ALA A 20 7.94 -19.13 4.52
N TYR A 21 6.73 -18.74 4.93
CA TYR A 21 5.84 -17.91 4.11
C TYR A 21 6.50 -16.54 3.97
N ALA A 22 7.26 -16.34 2.89
CA ALA A 22 7.68 -15.02 2.48
C ALA A 22 6.44 -14.29 1.95
N SER A 23 5.88 -13.39 2.75
CA SER A 23 4.85 -12.47 2.25
C SER A 23 5.49 -11.57 1.20
N THR A 24 4.91 -11.55 -0.01
CA THR A 24 5.43 -10.74 -1.10
C THR A 24 4.96 -9.31 -0.86
N SER A 25 5.90 -8.43 -0.51
CA SER A 25 5.62 -7.00 -0.45
C SER A 25 5.63 -6.43 -1.85
N HIS A 26 4.60 -5.66 -2.17
CA HIS A 26 4.55 -4.89 -3.40
C HIS A 26 4.60 -3.41 -3.07
N GLU A 27 5.52 -2.73 -3.74
CA GLU A 27 5.67 -1.30 -3.65
C GLU A 27 4.68 -0.62 -4.60
N ILE A 28 3.93 0.32 -4.05
CA ILE A 28 3.04 1.19 -4.81
C ILE A 28 3.60 2.59 -4.69
N GLU A 29 4.02 3.14 -5.82
CA GLU A 29 4.54 4.49 -5.86
C GLU A 29 3.42 5.46 -6.24
N CYS A 30 3.06 6.33 -5.30
CA CYS A 30 2.34 7.54 -5.63
C CYS A 30 3.33 8.48 -6.36
N PRO A 31 3.03 8.96 -7.58
CA PRO A 31 3.83 9.99 -8.21
C PRO A 31 4.07 11.16 -7.24
N THR A 32 5.29 11.71 -7.18
CA THR A 32 5.62 12.82 -6.27
C THR A 32 4.96 14.14 -6.69
N GLU A 33 4.61 14.27 -7.96
CA GLU A 33 3.94 15.44 -8.53
C GLU A 33 3.02 15.02 -9.68
N ILE A 34 1.87 15.67 -9.79
CA ILE A 34 1.08 15.70 -11.03
C ILE A 34 1.49 16.96 -11.78
N SER A 35 2.14 16.82 -12.93
CA SER A 35 2.57 17.97 -13.73
C SER A 35 1.37 18.81 -14.17
N ALA A 36 1.54 20.14 -14.26
CA ALA A 36 0.51 21.04 -14.80
C ALA A 36 0.01 20.61 -16.19
N ALA A 37 0.92 20.11 -17.04
CA ALA A 37 0.60 19.64 -18.39
C ALA A 37 -0.30 18.40 -18.43
N ALA A 38 -0.39 17.64 -17.33
CA ALA A 38 -1.27 16.47 -17.22
C ALA A 38 -2.69 16.85 -16.76
N LEU A 39 -2.92 18.10 -16.32
CA LEU A 39 -4.21 18.56 -15.83
C LEU A 39 -5.10 18.96 -17.00
N ALA A 40 -6.16 18.19 -17.23
CA ALA A 40 -7.23 18.55 -18.14
C ALA A 40 -8.31 19.35 -17.38
N ILE A 41 -8.43 20.64 -17.69
CA ILE A 41 -9.43 21.53 -17.08
C ILE A 41 -10.51 21.83 -18.13
N ASN A 42 -11.72 21.35 -17.87
CA ASN A 42 -12.89 21.66 -18.71
C ASN A 42 -13.43 23.04 -18.32
N ALA A 43 -12.94 24.08 -19.01
CA ALA A 43 -13.39 25.46 -18.77
C ALA A 43 -14.79 25.70 -19.35
N PRO A 44 -15.64 26.52 -18.71
CA PRO A 44 -16.89 26.98 -19.30
C PRO A 44 -16.68 27.77 -20.60
N GLU A 45 -17.74 27.92 -21.39
CA GLU A 45 -17.69 28.68 -22.65
C GLU A 45 -17.20 30.12 -22.45
N GLY A 46 -16.31 30.57 -23.35
CA GLY A 46 -15.68 31.89 -23.27
C GLY A 46 -14.48 31.99 -22.34
N TRP A 47 -14.15 30.93 -21.59
CA TRP A 47 -12.98 30.90 -20.70
C TRP A 47 -11.84 30.06 -21.26
N SER A 48 -10.61 30.48 -20.99
CA SER A 48 -9.40 29.69 -21.24
C SER A 48 -8.87 29.19 -19.91
N ALA A 49 -8.72 27.87 -19.76
CA ALA A 49 -8.12 27.29 -18.57
C ALA A 49 -6.59 27.26 -18.67
N TYR A 50 -5.94 27.46 -17.54
CA TYR A 50 -4.49 27.38 -17.41
C TYR A 50 -4.13 26.88 -16.03
N ALA A 51 -3.24 25.89 -15.97
CA ALA A 51 -2.61 25.45 -14.73
C ALA A 51 -1.18 26.00 -14.69
N GLN A 52 -0.90 26.87 -13.73
CA GLN A 52 0.42 27.49 -13.61
C GLN A 52 1.48 26.48 -13.15
N GLU A 53 1.13 25.63 -12.18
CA GLU A 53 2.05 24.72 -11.51
C GLU A 53 1.42 23.33 -11.35
N GLY A 54 2.27 22.33 -11.22
CA GLY A 54 1.85 20.98 -10.87
C GLY A 54 1.42 20.88 -9.42
N LEU A 55 0.76 19.78 -9.08
CA LEU A 55 0.33 19.50 -7.71
C LEU A 55 1.24 18.47 -7.09
N ARG A 56 1.89 18.86 -5.99
CA ARG A 56 2.77 17.96 -5.22
C ARG A 56 1.96 16.97 -4.39
N LEU A 57 2.50 15.78 -4.25
CA LEU A 57 1.93 14.75 -3.38
C LEU A 57 1.97 15.23 -1.93
N ARG A 58 0.81 15.14 -1.26
CA ARG A 58 0.63 15.62 0.11
C ARG A 58 0.52 14.48 1.11
N SER A 59 -0.19 13.41 0.77
CA SER A 59 -0.37 12.25 1.62
C SER A 59 -0.79 11.03 0.81
N ALA A 60 -0.65 9.85 1.41
CA ALA A 60 -1.26 8.63 0.93
C ALA A 60 -1.89 7.87 2.09
N GLU A 61 -3.04 7.24 1.88
CA GLU A 61 -3.74 6.44 2.89
C GLU A 61 -4.57 5.32 2.25
N PRO A 62 -4.63 4.12 2.86
CA PRO A 62 -5.57 3.09 2.44
C PRO A 62 -7.03 3.49 2.67
N ALA A 63 -7.94 2.94 1.87
CA ALA A 63 -9.38 3.15 1.98
C ALA A 63 -10.15 1.86 1.71
N LEU A 64 -11.37 1.76 2.26
CA LEU A 64 -12.34 0.71 1.95
C LEU A 64 -13.26 1.20 0.85
N GLY A 65 -12.83 1.02 -0.39
CA GLY A 65 -13.55 1.48 -1.58
C GLY A 65 -12.89 2.67 -2.26
N PRO A 66 -13.43 3.08 -3.43
CA PRO A 66 -12.92 4.20 -4.20
C PRO A 66 -13.10 5.53 -3.43
N PRO A 67 -12.31 6.57 -3.77
CA PRO A 67 -12.22 7.79 -2.97
C PRO A 67 -13.55 8.56 -2.82
N GLU A 68 -14.50 8.37 -3.75
CA GLU A 68 -15.83 8.96 -3.71
C GLU A 68 -16.67 8.49 -2.52
N GLU A 69 -16.41 7.27 -2.03
CA GLU A 69 -17.08 6.70 -0.84
C GLU A 69 -16.52 7.26 0.48
N LYS A 70 -15.36 7.94 0.44
CA LYS A 70 -14.72 8.61 1.60
C LYS A 70 -14.44 7.70 2.80
N ALA A 71 -14.32 6.40 2.58
CA ALA A 71 -14.03 5.41 3.61
C ALA A 71 -12.52 5.26 3.87
N PHE A 72 -11.84 6.37 4.15
CA PHE A 72 -10.39 6.40 4.41
C PHE A 72 -10.06 5.76 5.77
N LEU A 73 -9.00 4.97 5.81
CA LEU A 73 -8.59 4.23 7.01
C LEU A 73 -7.55 5.01 7.80
N LYS A 74 -7.81 5.19 9.10
CA LYS A 74 -6.80 5.74 10.02
C LYS A 74 -5.70 4.71 10.28
N PRO A 75 -4.43 5.13 10.38
CA PRO A 75 -3.35 4.22 10.73
C PRO A 75 -3.55 3.68 12.14
N GLY A 76 -3.20 2.41 12.35
CA GLY A 76 -3.15 1.80 13.68
C GLY A 76 -1.99 2.34 14.51
N SER A 77 -0.91 2.77 13.85
CA SER A 77 0.23 3.44 14.48
C SER A 77 0.89 4.43 13.55
N THR A 78 1.43 5.51 14.12
CA THR A 78 2.28 6.49 13.44
C THR A 78 3.60 6.60 14.18
N LYS A 79 4.71 6.43 13.46
CA LYS A 79 6.07 6.61 13.98
C LYS A 79 6.72 7.83 13.33
N SER A 80 7.02 8.85 14.13
CA SER A 80 7.78 10.01 13.67
C SER A 80 9.22 9.64 13.33
N ILE A 81 9.71 10.16 12.21
CA ILE A 81 11.10 10.03 11.76
C ILE A 81 11.65 11.43 11.41
N LYS A 82 12.98 11.54 11.26
CA LYS A 82 13.59 12.81 10.86
C LYS A 82 13.05 13.25 9.48
N GLY A 83 12.26 14.32 9.46
CA GLY A 83 11.68 14.88 8.24
C GLY A 83 10.44 14.16 7.70
N GLY A 84 9.72 13.41 8.54
CA GLY A 84 8.43 12.82 8.15
C GLY A 84 7.87 11.80 9.14
N SER A 85 7.01 10.91 8.67
CA SER A 85 6.35 9.86 9.46
C SER A 85 6.32 8.53 8.72
N ILE A 86 6.10 7.46 9.48
CA ILE A 86 5.72 6.15 8.97
C ILE A 86 4.38 5.79 9.59
N ASP A 87 3.36 5.71 8.75
CA ASP A 87 2.00 5.32 9.13
C ASP A 87 1.79 3.85 8.77
N SER A 88 1.20 3.08 9.68
CA SER A 88 1.08 1.62 9.53
C SER A 88 -0.34 1.13 9.77
N TRP A 89 -0.80 0.28 8.85
CA TRP A 89 -2.05 -0.45 8.90
C TRP A 89 -1.71 -1.94 8.89
N LEU A 90 -1.58 -2.56 10.07
CA LEU A 90 -1.16 -3.96 10.20
C LEU A 90 -2.30 -4.96 9.98
N GLU A 91 -3.54 -4.49 10.09
CA GLU A 91 -4.75 -5.28 9.86
C GLU A 91 -5.71 -4.48 8.97
N LEU A 92 -5.54 -4.61 7.65
CA LEU A 92 -6.53 -4.17 6.68
C LEU A 92 -7.65 -5.22 6.61
N SER A 93 -8.37 -5.33 7.72
CA SER A 93 -9.56 -6.16 7.84
C SER A 93 -10.76 -5.48 7.16
N GLY A 94 -11.54 -6.26 6.42
CA GLY A 94 -12.68 -5.77 5.67
C GLY A 94 -12.37 -5.65 4.18
N SER A 95 -13.09 -6.41 3.38
CA SER A 95 -13.37 -6.02 2.00
C SER A 95 -14.65 -5.20 2.07
N GLY A 96 -14.56 -3.88 1.96
CA GLY A 96 -15.73 -3.11 1.53
C GLY A 96 -16.28 -3.77 0.25
N PRO A 97 -17.57 -3.62 -0.08
CA PRO A 97 -18.14 -4.25 -1.28
C PRO A 97 -17.37 -3.89 -2.57
N THR A 98 -16.63 -2.78 -2.56
CA THR A 98 -15.82 -2.25 -3.66
C THR A 98 -14.29 -2.49 -3.50
N GLY A 99 -13.89 -3.29 -2.50
CA GLY A 99 -12.50 -3.71 -2.26
C GLY A 99 -11.66 -2.71 -1.47
N LYS A 100 -10.35 -2.99 -1.40
CA LYS A 100 -9.36 -2.12 -0.74
C LYS A 100 -8.69 -1.23 -1.77
N TRP A 101 -8.38 0.01 -1.40
CA TRP A 101 -7.79 1.00 -2.28
C TRP A 101 -6.64 1.72 -1.58
N ILE A 102 -5.71 2.22 -2.38
CA ILE A 102 -4.74 3.23 -1.95
C ILE A 102 -5.13 4.56 -2.58
N VAL A 103 -5.07 5.61 -1.78
CA VAL A 103 -5.48 6.97 -2.16
C VAL A 103 -4.28 7.88 -1.97
N CYS A 104 -3.83 8.53 -3.03
CA CYS A 104 -2.76 9.52 -3.06
C CYS A 104 -3.38 10.91 -3.27
N ARG A 105 -3.17 11.84 -2.33
CA ARG A 105 -3.78 13.18 -2.36
C ARG A 105 -2.74 14.23 -2.74
N TYR A 106 -3.11 15.10 -3.68
CA TYR A 106 -2.22 16.07 -4.33
C TYR A 106 -2.70 17.50 -4.13
N GLY A 107 -1.74 18.41 -4.00
CA GLY A 107 -1.93 19.82 -3.69
C GLY A 107 -1.97 20.08 -2.18
N GLU A 108 -1.96 21.35 -1.79
CA GLU A 108 -1.80 21.75 -0.39
C GLU A 108 -2.88 21.17 0.54
N ARG A 109 -4.11 21.04 0.01
CA ARG A 109 -5.27 20.53 0.76
C ARG A 109 -5.77 19.18 0.25
N GLY A 110 -5.09 18.59 -0.73
CA GLY A 110 -5.52 17.34 -1.35
C GLY A 110 -6.69 17.54 -2.31
N GLU A 111 -6.57 18.54 -3.18
CA GLU A 111 -7.53 18.98 -4.19
C GLU A 111 -7.76 17.92 -5.26
N ILE A 112 -6.70 17.20 -5.63
CA ILE A 112 -6.76 16.11 -6.61
C ILE A 112 -6.37 14.80 -5.92
N THR A 113 -7.07 13.74 -6.28
CA THR A 113 -6.83 12.39 -5.77
C THR A 113 -6.51 11.46 -6.93
N LEU A 114 -5.37 10.77 -6.86
CA LEU A 114 -5.15 9.56 -7.63
C LEU A 114 -5.40 8.37 -6.72
N SER A 115 -6.09 7.36 -7.22
CA SER A 115 -6.38 6.15 -6.45
C SER A 115 -6.18 4.91 -7.31
N LYS A 116 -5.87 3.80 -6.64
CA LYS A 116 -5.75 2.50 -7.29
C LYS A 116 -6.31 1.43 -6.39
N LYS A 117 -7.02 0.46 -6.98
CA LYS A 117 -7.48 -0.72 -6.26
C LYS A 117 -6.28 -1.58 -5.87
N LEU A 118 -6.25 -1.97 -4.60
CA LEU A 118 -5.28 -2.91 -4.05
C LEU A 118 -5.71 -4.35 -4.36
N HIS A 119 -4.78 -5.29 -4.23
CA HIS A 119 -5.11 -6.70 -4.35
C HIS A 119 -6.07 -7.10 -3.21
N ASP A 120 -7.03 -7.98 -3.47
CA ASP A 120 -8.07 -8.31 -2.48
C ASP A 120 -7.45 -8.93 -1.19
N ASN A 121 -6.36 -9.69 -1.36
CA ASN A 121 -5.59 -10.29 -0.27
C ASN A 121 -4.71 -9.30 0.52
N THR A 122 -4.63 -8.02 0.15
CA THR A 122 -3.81 -7.03 0.88
C THR A 122 -4.22 -6.97 2.33
N SER A 123 -3.32 -7.34 3.23
CA SER A 123 -3.55 -7.52 4.67
C SER A 123 -2.92 -6.41 5.50
N ALA A 124 -1.85 -5.78 4.99
CA ALA A 124 -1.22 -4.65 5.64
C ALA A 124 -0.67 -3.66 4.61
N CYS A 125 -0.59 -2.40 5.02
CA CYS A 125 0.10 -1.35 4.28
C CYS A 125 0.92 -0.47 5.24
N THR A 126 2.00 0.09 4.73
CA THR A 126 2.83 1.09 5.37
C THR A 126 2.99 2.26 4.41
N VAL A 127 2.79 3.47 4.91
CA VAL A 127 3.04 4.71 4.17
C VAL A 127 4.18 5.43 4.87
N SER A 128 5.31 5.59 4.18
CA SER A 128 6.41 6.41 4.65
C SER A 128 6.36 7.76 3.95
N SER A 129 6.16 8.82 4.73
CA SER A 129 6.38 10.19 4.27
C SER A 129 7.78 10.62 4.71
N ARG A 130 8.59 11.10 3.76
CA ARG A 130 9.88 11.72 4.05
C ARG A 130 10.09 12.88 3.08
N ARG A 131 10.12 14.10 3.62
CA ARG A 131 10.21 15.34 2.81
C ARG A 131 9.14 15.33 1.70
N GLU A 132 9.54 15.38 0.44
CA GLU A 132 8.68 15.43 -0.75
C GLU A 132 8.43 14.04 -1.36
N GLN A 133 8.75 12.97 -0.63
CA GLN A 133 8.54 11.59 -1.08
C GLN A 133 7.54 10.90 -0.16
N VAL A 134 6.57 10.22 -0.76
CA VAL A 134 5.67 9.31 -0.05
C VAL A 134 5.78 7.95 -0.73
N GLN A 135 6.21 6.96 0.02
CA GLN A 135 6.36 5.59 -0.44
C GLN A 135 5.28 4.74 0.22
N VAL A 136 4.54 3.97 -0.58
CA VAL A 136 3.53 3.03 -0.07
C VAL A 136 4.02 1.62 -0.30
N SER A 137 4.05 0.82 0.76
CA SER A 137 4.37 -0.60 0.70
C SER A 137 3.21 -1.39 1.27
N CYS A 138 2.65 -2.31 0.50
CA CYS A 138 1.55 -3.17 0.93
C CYS A 138 1.95 -4.64 0.80
N THR A 139 1.44 -5.47 1.72
CA THR A 139 1.69 -6.91 1.76
C THR A 139 0.38 -7.67 1.62
N TRP A 140 0.43 -8.82 0.97
CA TRP A 140 -0.68 -9.78 0.87
C TRP A 140 -0.21 -11.22 1.01
#